data_AF-A0A821MCW9-F1
#
_entry.id   AF-A0A821MCW9-F1
#
_cell.length_a   1.000
_cell.length_b   1.000
_cell.length_c   1.000
_cell.angle_alpha   90.00
_cell.angle_beta   90.00
_cell.angle_gamma   90.00
#
_symmetry.space_group_name_H-M   'P 1'
#
loop_
_entity.id
_entity.type
_entity.pdbx_description
1 polymer ?
#
loop_
_entity_poly.entity_id
_entity_poly.type
_entity_poly.pdbx_seq_one_letter_code
_entity_poly.pdbx_strand_id
1 'polypeptide(L)'
;MWHVEGVYALPLTTSFPSSPKEILASLQYPKITKLMIVSLLLEEIIEWLHQNDNMGFQAMARLKYVIYGDASCSADICNELFEREIEYVGISNYETTNKNRCQSIRPVKSRQSSVKFLPTESNSNIYEAFIFTTDPFIAPDYAKNGPYSPGDLFLEESPGSGYCMIQGHKDDILRAVVLGHQRSYCSALIELNIEEALKHELRSIEEHVFTAVQVGNKNAPTHSRIIPPLIKIFPINENLPITGKDVPVDIYRFGQICGDSETGAWNTTEMIPLMICAGGGEMGVLPDQCQKINWIPVNYGAASVVDIAIDTTAEFTTPFKHVHHILNTHVISWSELLEHLKLSGLQFKVVSIKEWLRMLLANPKNPAYTLASFFEKIFAEGNQMKFAKFRMEKTSRHTTILKCCPPIDQNLIQHYFSY
;
A
#
# COMPACT_ATOMS: atom_id res chain seq x y z
N MET A 1 -35.15 -4.51 -11.02
CA MET A 1 -36.07 -3.57 -10.33
C MET A 1 -35.93 -3.83 -8.82
N TRP A 2 -34.94 -3.21 -8.16
CA TRP A 2 -34.76 -3.34 -6.71
C TRP A 2 -35.61 -2.26 -6.01
N HIS A 3 -36.94 -2.45 -6.02
CA HIS A 3 -37.81 -1.73 -5.10
C HIS A 3 -37.76 -2.44 -3.75
N VAL A 4 -36.72 -2.14 -2.98
CA VAL A 4 -36.65 -2.52 -1.57
C VAL A 4 -36.66 -1.20 -0.80
N GLU A 5 -37.79 -0.86 -0.16
CA GLU A 5 -37.92 0.34 0.67
C GLU A 5 -36.75 0.47 1.67
N GLY A 6 -36.17 1.66 1.80
CA GLY A 6 -35.08 1.93 2.74
C GLY A 6 -34.45 3.32 2.53
N VAL A 7 -33.95 3.93 3.61
CA VAL A 7 -33.22 5.20 3.55
C VAL A 7 -31.73 4.90 3.43
N TYR A 8 -31.10 5.41 2.38
CA TYR A 8 -29.68 5.24 2.08
C TYR A 8 -28.85 6.31 2.83
N ALA A 9 -27.70 5.91 3.35
CA ALA A 9 -26.67 6.85 3.78
C ALA A 9 -25.77 7.20 2.59
N LEU A 10 -25.72 8.48 2.22
CA LEU A 10 -24.58 9.04 1.51
C LEU A 10 -23.75 9.78 2.56
N PRO A 11 -22.43 9.50 2.71
CA PRO A 11 -21.65 10.15 3.75
C PRO A 11 -21.67 11.66 3.55
N LEU A 12 -21.96 12.40 4.62
CA LEU A 12 -21.76 13.84 4.65
C LEU A 12 -20.25 14.10 4.73
N THR A 13 -19.64 14.38 3.57
CA THR A 13 -18.19 14.55 3.43
C THR A 13 -17.80 16.02 3.34
N THR A 14 -16.73 16.39 4.03
CA THR A 14 -16.05 17.68 3.86
C THR A 14 -14.89 17.62 2.86
N SER A 15 -14.37 16.41 2.58
CA SER A 15 -13.34 16.11 1.57
C SER A 15 -13.38 14.63 1.15
N PHE A 16 -12.90 14.32 -0.07
CA PHE A 16 -12.81 12.95 -0.59
C PHE A 16 -11.37 12.41 -0.49
N PRO A 17 -11.13 11.14 -0.08
CA PRO A 17 -12.12 10.18 0.42
C PRO A 17 -12.64 10.54 1.83
N SER A 18 -13.84 10.06 2.16
CA SER A 18 -14.49 10.35 3.46
C SER A 18 -13.78 9.62 4.60
N SER A 19 -13.61 10.28 5.75
CA SER A 19 -13.03 9.63 6.93
C SER A 19 -14.01 8.66 7.61
N PRO A 20 -13.52 7.63 8.32
CA PRO A 20 -14.37 6.71 9.10
C PRO A 20 -15.34 7.44 10.05
N LYS A 21 -14.89 8.54 10.67
CA LYS A 21 -15.68 9.36 11.59
C LYS A 21 -16.87 10.07 10.91
N GLU A 22 -16.67 10.58 9.69
CA GLU A 22 -17.74 11.23 8.92
C GLU A 22 -18.79 10.23 8.45
N ILE A 23 -18.36 9.03 8.05
CA ILE A 23 -19.26 7.94 7.65
C ILE A 23 -20.07 7.46 8.86
N LEU A 24 -19.43 7.25 10.01
CA LEU A 24 -20.10 6.85 11.26
C LEU A 24 -21.09 7.92 11.76
N ALA A 25 -20.73 9.21 11.65
CA ALA A 25 -21.66 10.31 11.96
C ALA A 25 -22.90 10.27 11.05
N SER A 26 -22.71 9.92 9.77
CA SER A 26 -23.82 9.75 8.83
C SER A 26 -24.70 8.55 9.18
N LEU A 27 -24.15 7.49 9.77
CA LEU A 27 -24.92 6.33 10.24
C LEU A 27 -25.75 6.59 11.50
N GLN A 28 -25.49 7.67 12.25
CA GLN A 28 -26.28 8.03 13.43
C GLN A 28 -27.71 8.47 13.12
N TYR A 29 -28.04 8.78 11.85
CA TYR A 29 -29.40 9.12 11.48
C TYR A 29 -30.35 7.91 11.63
N PRO A 30 -31.48 8.06 12.35
CA PRO A 30 -32.24 6.92 12.87
C PRO A 30 -32.96 6.06 11.82
N LYS A 31 -33.09 6.53 10.58
CA LYS A 31 -33.82 5.81 9.51
C LYS A 31 -32.94 4.98 8.58
N ILE A 32 -31.61 5.05 8.73
CA ILE A 32 -30.68 4.37 7.82
C ILE A 32 -30.64 2.88 8.15
N THR A 33 -30.92 2.07 7.14
CA THR A 33 -30.85 0.59 7.21
C THR A 33 -29.96 0.00 6.13
N LYS A 34 -29.43 0.83 5.22
CA LYS A 34 -28.57 0.41 4.11
C LYS A 34 -27.37 1.34 3.98
N LEU A 35 -26.18 0.76 3.85
CA LEU A 35 -24.93 1.48 3.60
C LEU A 35 -24.36 1.02 2.25
N MET A 36 -24.15 1.94 1.31
CA MET A 36 -23.38 1.67 0.08
C MET A 36 -21.97 2.18 0.27
N ILE A 37 -20.96 1.32 0.13
CA ILE A 37 -19.58 1.68 0.49
C ILE A 37 -18.56 0.88 -0.34
N VAL A 38 -17.39 1.46 -0.58
CA VAL A 38 -16.25 0.71 -1.14
C VAL A 38 -15.65 -0.16 -0.05
N SER A 39 -15.32 -1.40 -0.36
CA SER A 39 -14.84 -2.40 0.62
C SER A 39 -13.68 -1.89 1.47
N LEU A 40 -12.69 -1.21 0.87
CA LEU A 40 -11.58 -0.59 1.59
C LEU A 40 -12.02 0.35 2.72
N LEU A 41 -12.99 1.25 2.44
CA LEU A 41 -13.52 2.19 3.43
C LEU A 41 -14.30 1.46 4.54
N LEU A 42 -14.93 0.34 4.23
CA LEU A 42 -15.58 -0.50 5.24
C LEU A 42 -14.55 -1.15 6.17
N GLU A 43 -13.41 -1.61 5.64
CA GLU A 43 -12.33 -2.16 6.45
C GLU A 43 -11.73 -1.10 7.38
N GLU A 44 -11.49 0.11 6.86
CA GLU A 44 -11.02 1.25 7.66
C GLU A 44 -12.00 1.62 8.79
N ILE A 45 -13.31 1.58 8.53
CA ILE A 45 -14.33 1.84 9.56
C ILE A 45 -14.27 0.77 10.64
N ILE A 46 -14.25 -0.51 10.27
CA ILE A 46 -14.25 -1.62 11.23
C ILE A 46 -12.97 -1.60 12.07
N GLU A 47 -11.81 -1.39 11.45
CA GLU A 47 -10.54 -1.26 12.17
C GLU A 47 -10.53 -0.05 13.10
N TRP A 48 -11.07 1.10 12.65
CA TRP A 48 -11.22 2.28 13.49
C TRP A 48 -12.12 2.01 14.70
N LEU A 49 -13.22 1.27 14.49
CA LEU A 49 -14.13 0.87 15.56
C LEU A 49 -13.42 -0.01 16.60
N HIS A 50 -12.64 -1.01 16.17
CA HIS A 50 -11.86 -1.85 17.08
C HIS A 50 -10.83 -1.07 17.90
N GLN A 51 -10.26 -0.01 17.34
CA GLN A 51 -9.22 0.80 18.00
C GLN A 51 -9.79 1.87 18.95
N ASN A 52 -11.01 2.35 18.73
CA ASN A 52 -11.52 3.55 19.39
C ASN A 52 -12.73 3.31 20.30
N ASP A 53 -13.52 2.22 20.16
CA ASP A 53 -14.70 2.03 21.03
C ASP A 53 -15.34 0.61 20.97
N ASN A 54 -15.66 0.02 22.12
CA ASN A 54 -16.58 -1.12 22.18
C ASN A 54 -18.05 -0.71 21.86
N MET A 55 -18.39 0.58 21.89
CA MET A 55 -19.73 1.11 21.57
C MET A 55 -19.92 1.56 20.12
N GLY A 56 -18.87 1.68 19.31
CA GLY A 56 -18.98 2.24 17.96
C GLY A 56 -19.77 1.35 16.98
N PHE A 57 -19.86 0.05 17.24
CA PHE A 57 -20.73 -0.86 16.48
C PHE A 57 -22.24 -0.60 16.70
N GLN A 58 -22.66 0.14 17.73
CA GLN A 58 -24.05 0.59 17.87
C GLN A 58 -24.50 1.49 16.71
N ALA A 59 -23.58 2.22 16.09
CA ALA A 59 -23.87 3.02 14.91
C ALA A 59 -24.25 2.15 13.70
N MET A 60 -23.71 0.94 13.62
CA MET A 60 -23.98 -0.04 12.57
C MET A 60 -25.12 -1.01 12.90
N ALA A 61 -25.52 -1.13 14.17
CA ALA A 61 -26.52 -2.10 14.63
C ALA A 61 -27.92 -1.98 13.97
N ARG A 62 -28.21 -0.86 13.28
CA ARG A 62 -29.46 -0.66 12.53
C ARG A 62 -29.35 -1.06 11.06
N LEU A 63 -28.14 -1.26 10.55
CA LEU A 63 -27.93 -1.67 9.18
C LEU A 63 -28.48 -3.09 9.01
N LYS A 64 -29.29 -3.27 7.98
CA LYS A 64 -29.69 -4.59 7.49
C LYS A 64 -28.83 -5.02 6.32
N TYR A 65 -28.34 -4.05 5.55
CA TYR A 65 -27.56 -4.29 4.34
C TYR A 65 -26.35 -3.38 4.29
N VAL A 66 -25.20 -3.96 3.98
CA VAL A 66 -24.02 -3.25 3.49
C VAL A 66 -23.80 -3.70 2.05
N ILE A 67 -23.80 -2.74 1.13
CA ILE A 67 -23.75 -2.98 -0.30
C ILE A 67 -22.41 -2.46 -0.84
N TYR A 68 -21.63 -3.30 -1.50
CA TYR A 68 -20.27 -2.95 -1.94
C TYR A 68 -20.10 -2.89 -3.45
N GLY A 69 -19.35 -1.90 -3.95
CA GLY A 69 -19.22 -1.62 -5.39
C GLY A 69 -18.11 -2.35 -6.14
N ASP A 70 -17.22 -3.02 -5.43
CA ASP A 70 -15.92 -3.52 -5.95
C ASP A 70 -15.64 -4.95 -5.43
N ALA A 71 -14.39 -5.36 -5.25
CA ALA A 71 -14.03 -6.62 -4.60
C ALA A 71 -14.61 -6.73 -3.17
N SER A 72 -15.03 -7.92 -2.75
CA SER A 72 -15.54 -8.21 -1.40
C SER A 72 -14.48 -7.95 -0.31
N CYS A 73 -14.89 -7.50 0.88
CA CYS A 73 -14.04 -7.46 2.09
C CYS A 73 -13.50 -8.85 2.51
N SER A 74 -12.55 -8.83 3.45
CA SER A 74 -12.01 -10.04 4.10
C SER A 74 -13.10 -10.92 4.74
N ALA A 75 -12.81 -12.22 4.89
CA ALA A 75 -13.73 -13.17 5.54
C ALA A 75 -14.04 -12.76 6.99
N ASP A 76 -13.05 -12.22 7.71
CA ASP A 76 -13.19 -11.76 9.08
C ASP A 76 -14.20 -10.62 9.22
N ILE A 77 -14.07 -9.58 8.39
CA ILE A 77 -15.02 -8.45 8.34
C ILE A 77 -16.42 -8.96 8.04
N CYS A 78 -16.51 -9.91 7.13
CA CYS A 78 -17.77 -10.49 6.74
C CYS A 78 -18.44 -11.32 7.83
N ASN A 79 -17.65 -12.13 8.55
CA ASN A 79 -18.12 -12.87 9.71
C ASN A 79 -18.56 -11.90 10.81
N GLU A 80 -17.85 -10.79 11.00
CA GLU A 80 -18.18 -9.79 12.00
C GLU A 80 -19.51 -9.06 11.70
N LEU A 81 -19.75 -8.69 10.44
CA LEU A 81 -21.04 -8.16 9.97
C LEU A 81 -22.16 -9.20 10.14
N PHE A 82 -21.85 -10.46 9.83
CA PHE A 82 -22.79 -11.57 9.94
C PHE A 82 -23.21 -11.87 11.38
N GLU A 83 -22.27 -11.89 12.34
CA GLU A 83 -22.55 -12.04 13.78
C GLU A 83 -23.52 -10.98 14.31
N ARG A 84 -23.66 -9.86 13.58
CA ARG A 84 -24.53 -8.73 13.90
C ARG A 84 -25.79 -8.69 13.03
N GLU A 85 -26.07 -9.76 12.29
CA GLU A 85 -27.23 -9.89 11.39
C GLU A 85 -27.27 -8.85 10.26
N ILE A 86 -26.11 -8.34 9.84
CA ILE A 86 -25.97 -7.39 8.73
C ILE A 86 -25.64 -8.18 7.46
N GLU A 87 -26.47 -8.10 6.42
CA GLU A 87 -26.21 -8.73 5.13
C GLU A 87 -25.19 -7.93 4.31
N TYR A 88 -24.13 -8.58 3.84
CA TYR A 88 -23.10 -7.98 2.98
C TYR A 88 -23.26 -8.45 1.53
N VAL A 89 -23.54 -7.51 0.62
CA VAL A 89 -24.05 -7.80 -0.73
C VAL A 89 -23.31 -6.97 -1.79
N GLY A 90 -22.87 -7.60 -2.89
CA GLY A 90 -22.23 -6.88 -3.99
C GLY A 90 -23.25 -6.06 -4.81
N ILE A 91 -22.84 -4.90 -5.31
CA ILE A 91 -23.59 -4.09 -6.30
C ILE A 91 -23.65 -4.83 -7.64
N SER A 92 -22.62 -5.62 -7.95
CA SER A 92 -22.50 -6.35 -9.20
C SER A 92 -23.19 -7.70 -9.09
N ASN A 93 -24.26 -7.87 -9.86
CA ASN A 93 -24.70 -9.06 -10.60
C ASN A 93 -24.79 -10.42 -9.92
N TYR A 94 -24.45 -10.55 -8.64
CA TYR A 94 -24.17 -11.81 -8.02
C TYR A 94 -24.85 -11.97 -6.64
N GLU A 95 -25.41 -13.15 -6.38
CA GLU A 95 -25.90 -13.58 -5.07
C GLU A 95 -24.72 -14.09 -4.23
N THR A 96 -24.61 -13.62 -2.98
CA THR A 96 -23.74 -14.18 -1.95
C THR A 96 -24.48 -15.30 -1.20
N THR A 97 -23.76 -16.33 -0.73
CA THR A 97 -24.39 -17.42 0.05
C THR A 97 -24.58 -17.09 1.53
N ASN A 98 -25.59 -17.77 2.07
CA ASN A 98 -25.92 -18.00 3.48
C ASN A 98 -24.74 -17.95 4.48
N LYS A 99 -24.97 -17.23 5.57
CA LYS A 99 -24.39 -17.25 6.93
C LYS A 99 -22.87 -17.29 7.17
N ASN A 100 -21.99 -17.65 6.22
CA ASN A 100 -20.54 -17.79 6.49
C ASN A 100 -19.63 -17.47 5.28
N ARG A 101 -20.15 -16.96 4.15
CA ARG A 101 -19.41 -16.98 2.86
C ARG A 101 -19.63 -15.76 1.95
N CYS A 102 -19.12 -14.59 2.35
CA CYS A 102 -19.19 -13.37 1.54
C CYS A 102 -18.33 -13.34 0.27
N GLN A 103 -17.31 -14.19 0.18
CA GLN A 103 -16.33 -14.16 -0.92
C GLN A 103 -16.76 -14.99 -2.13
N SER A 104 -17.81 -15.80 -1.95
CA SER A 104 -18.36 -16.70 -2.94
C SER A 104 -19.56 -16.02 -3.62
N ILE A 105 -19.51 -15.92 -4.94
CA ILE A 105 -20.47 -15.19 -5.75
C ILE A 105 -21.02 -16.07 -6.87
N ARG A 106 -22.29 -15.90 -7.21
CA ARG A 106 -22.92 -16.51 -8.39
C ARG A 106 -23.86 -15.52 -9.05
N PRO A 107 -24.12 -15.54 -10.37
CA PRO A 107 -25.03 -14.56 -10.94
C PRO A 107 -26.40 -14.61 -10.27
N VAL A 108 -27.03 -13.44 -10.07
CA VAL A 108 -28.41 -13.37 -9.57
C VAL A 108 -29.33 -14.19 -10.48
N LYS A 109 -30.35 -14.84 -9.93
CA LYS A 109 -31.26 -15.72 -10.71
C LYS A 109 -31.72 -15.14 -12.04
N SER A 110 -32.00 -13.84 -12.09
CA SER A 110 -32.45 -13.14 -13.32
C SER A 110 -31.37 -12.99 -14.41
N ARG A 111 -30.09 -13.21 -14.08
CA ARG A 111 -28.93 -13.06 -14.97
C ARG A 111 -28.16 -14.37 -15.19
N GLN A 112 -28.52 -15.47 -14.52
CA GLN A 112 -27.83 -16.77 -14.66
C GLN A 112 -27.88 -17.34 -16.10
N SER A 113 -28.88 -16.98 -16.89
CA SER A 113 -28.98 -17.38 -18.30
C SER A 113 -28.06 -16.56 -19.23
N SER A 114 -27.69 -15.35 -18.81
CA SER A 114 -26.96 -14.37 -19.63
C SER A 114 -25.57 -14.03 -19.11
N VAL A 115 -25.21 -14.45 -17.89
CA VAL A 115 -23.87 -14.37 -17.33
C VAL A 115 -23.38 -15.78 -17.04
N LYS A 116 -22.26 -16.18 -17.63
CA LYS A 116 -21.66 -17.51 -17.41
C LYS A 116 -20.20 -17.39 -17.03
N PHE A 117 -19.76 -18.27 -16.14
CA PHE A 117 -18.34 -18.53 -15.90
C PHE A 117 -17.92 -19.66 -16.83
N LEU A 118 -16.96 -19.41 -17.72
CA LEU A 118 -16.44 -20.39 -18.68
C LEU A 118 -14.99 -20.70 -18.37
N PRO A 119 -14.54 -21.97 -18.47
CA PRO A 119 -13.17 -22.34 -18.14
C PRO A 119 -12.18 -21.62 -19.07
N THR A 120 -11.03 -21.22 -18.52
CA THR A 120 -9.95 -20.62 -19.31
C THR A 120 -9.18 -21.68 -20.09
N GLU A 121 -8.54 -21.29 -21.19
CA GLU A 121 -7.72 -22.20 -22.01
C GLU A 121 -6.46 -22.70 -21.26
N SER A 122 -6.00 -21.93 -20.26
CA SER A 122 -4.76 -22.19 -19.53
C SER A 122 -4.92 -23.10 -18.32
N ASN A 123 -6.11 -23.19 -17.72
CA ASN A 123 -6.34 -24.01 -16.52
C ASN A 123 -7.82 -24.40 -16.41
N SER A 124 -8.11 -25.70 -16.36
CA SER A 124 -9.49 -26.22 -16.27
C SER A 124 -10.23 -25.82 -14.99
N ASN A 125 -9.51 -25.37 -13.96
CA ASN A 125 -10.09 -24.97 -12.68
C ASN A 125 -10.29 -23.46 -12.56
N ILE A 126 -9.79 -22.67 -13.51
CA ILE A 126 -9.98 -21.21 -13.52
C ILE A 126 -11.03 -20.87 -14.58
N TYR A 127 -11.95 -19.99 -14.22
CA TYR A 127 -13.06 -19.55 -15.06
C TYR A 127 -12.99 -18.05 -15.32
N GLU A 128 -13.39 -17.61 -16.49
CA GLU A 128 -13.56 -16.21 -16.86
C GLU A 128 -15.05 -15.90 -16.93
N ALA A 129 -15.47 -14.73 -16.44
CA ALA A 129 -16.86 -14.30 -16.57
C ALA A 129 -17.17 -13.81 -17.98
N PHE A 130 -18.31 -14.22 -18.52
CA PHE A 130 -18.82 -13.74 -19.80
C PHE A 130 -20.25 -13.24 -19.63
N ILE A 131 -20.48 -12.01 -20.08
CA ILE A 131 -21.79 -11.36 -20.15
C ILE A 131 -22.26 -11.43 -21.59
N PHE A 132 -23.28 -12.24 -21.84
CA PHE A 132 -23.88 -12.44 -23.16
C PHE A 132 -24.80 -11.27 -23.52
N THR A 133 -24.97 -11.05 -24.82
CA THR A 133 -25.80 -9.97 -25.39
C THR A 133 -27.29 -10.08 -25.02
N THR A 134 -27.73 -11.23 -24.51
CA THR A 134 -29.06 -11.47 -23.97
C THR A 134 -29.26 -10.88 -22.57
N ASP A 135 -28.20 -10.36 -21.95
CA ASP A 135 -28.28 -9.76 -20.62
C ASP A 135 -29.05 -8.43 -20.66
N PRO A 136 -30.07 -8.23 -19.81
CA PRO A 136 -30.90 -7.02 -19.84
C PRO A 136 -30.18 -5.76 -19.33
N PHE A 137 -28.96 -5.88 -18.80
CA PHE A 137 -28.18 -4.79 -18.23
C PHE A 137 -26.82 -4.59 -18.91
N ILE A 138 -26.51 -5.32 -19.98
CA ILE A 138 -25.29 -5.07 -20.76
C ILE A 138 -25.38 -3.68 -21.42
N ALA A 139 -24.31 -2.90 -21.36
CA ALA A 139 -24.33 -1.58 -22.00
C ALA A 139 -24.43 -1.75 -23.53
N PRO A 140 -25.17 -0.88 -24.23
CA PRO A 140 -25.43 -1.02 -25.67
C PRO A 140 -24.17 -1.13 -26.53
N ASP A 141 -23.06 -0.54 -26.09
CA ASP A 141 -21.80 -0.57 -26.83
C ASP A 141 -21.06 -1.91 -26.72
N TYR A 142 -21.23 -2.62 -25.61
CA TYR A 142 -20.68 -3.97 -25.44
C TYR A 142 -21.55 -5.04 -26.12
N ALA A 143 -22.86 -4.81 -26.23
CA ALA A 143 -23.80 -5.75 -26.87
C ALA A 143 -23.53 -5.97 -28.38
N LYS A 144 -22.81 -5.05 -29.04
CA LYS A 144 -22.58 -5.07 -30.50
C LYS A 144 -21.50 -6.07 -30.93
N ASN A 145 -20.59 -6.46 -30.02
CA ASN A 145 -19.36 -7.18 -30.34
C ASN A 145 -19.36 -8.65 -29.87
N GLY A 146 -20.53 -9.20 -29.52
CA GLY A 146 -20.66 -10.56 -28.97
C GLY A 146 -20.58 -10.59 -27.44
N PRO A 147 -20.34 -11.77 -26.84
CA PRO A 147 -20.20 -11.89 -25.39
C PRO A 147 -19.05 -11.03 -24.87
N TYR A 148 -19.33 -10.19 -23.89
CA TYR A 148 -18.36 -9.32 -23.25
C TYR A 148 -17.71 -10.06 -22.08
N SER A 149 -16.38 -10.14 -22.09
CA SER A 149 -15.62 -10.51 -20.90
C SER A 149 -15.12 -9.25 -20.19
N PRO A 150 -15.41 -9.07 -18.89
CA PRO A 150 -14.80 -8.04 -18.08
C PRO A 150 -13.36 -8.38 -17.67
N GLY A 151 -12.81 -9.54 -18.06
CA GLY A 151 -11.44 -9.93 -17.70
C GLY A 151 -11.28 -10.51 -16.29
N ASP A 152 -12.33 -10.54 -15.47
CA ASP A 152 -12.29 -11.14 -14.13
C ASP A 152 -12.15 -12.68 -14.19
N LEU A 153 -11.23 -13.21 -13.39
CA LEU A 153 -10.95 -14.64 -13.21
C LEU A 153 -11.55 -15.17 -11.92
N PHE A 154 -11.97 -16.43 -11.94
CA PHE A 154 -12.75 -17.08 -10.89
C PHE A 154 -12.32 -18.52 -10.65
N LEU A 155 -12.47 -19.01 -9.42
CA LEU A 155 -12.32 -20.41 -9.03
C LEU A 155 -13.67 -20.93 -8.54
N GLU A 156 -14.15 -22.04 -9.08
CA GLU A 156 -15.40 -22.65 -8.61
C GLU A 156 -15.20 -23.27 -7.21
N GLU A 157 -16.06 -22.93 -6.26
CA GLU A 157 -15.94 -23.35 -4.86
C GLU A 157 -16.14 -24.86 -4.67
N SER A 158 -17.04 -25.44 -5.45
CA SER A 158 -17.29 -26.88 -5.51
C SER A 158 -17.82 -27.22 -6.90
N PRO A 159 -17.37 -28.32 -7.53
CA PRO A 159 -17.77 -28.67 -8.89
C PRO A 159 -19.30 -28.72 -9.05
N GLY A 160 -19.85 -27.89 -9.94
CA GLY A 160 -21.27 -27.84 -10.25
C GLY A 160 -22.12 -27.04 -9.25
N SER A 161 -21.50 -26.34 -8.30
CA SER A 161 -22.23 -25.49 -7.34
C SER A 161 -22.72 -24.18 -7.96
N GLY A 162 -22.07 -23.73 -9.04
CA GLY A 162 -22.32 -22.43 -9.67
C GLY A 162 -21.84 -21.23 -8.84
N TYR A 163 -21.15 -21.49 -7.73
CA TYR A 163 -20.55 -20.49 -6.85
C TYR A 163 -19.06 -20.37 -7.12
N CYS A 164 -18.59 -19.14 -7.25
CA CYS A 164 -17.26 -18.82 -7.73
C CYS A 164 -16.60 -17.75 -6.86
N MET A 165 -15.29 -17.88 -6.66
CA MET A 165 -14.46 -16.92 -5.93
C MET A 165 -13.58 -16.16 -6.91
N ILE A 166 -13.63 -14.82 -6.89
CA ILE A 166 -12.76 -13.96 -7.72
C ILE A 166 -11.28 -14.23 -7.38
N GLN A 167 -10.45 -14.37 -8.41
CA GLN A 167 -9.00 -14.62 -8.34
C GLN A 167 -8.15 -13.44 -8.89
N GLY A 168 -8.69 -12.59 -9.77
CA GLY A 168 -7.94 -11.47 -10.37
C GLY A 168 -8.51 -10.99 -11.70
N HIS A 169 -7.77 -10.14 -12.44
CA HIS A 169 -8.15 -9.58 -13.74
C HIS A 169 -7.13 -9.95 -14.84
N LYS A 170 -7.56 -10.06 -16.10
CA LYS A 170 -6.79 -10.60 -17.24
C LYS A 170 -5.74 -9.64 -17.84
N ASP A 171 -5.97 -8.33 -17.78
CA ASP A 171 -5.23 -7.34 -18.60
C ASP A 171 -4.29 -6.35 -17.88
N ASP A 172 -4.17 -6.36 -16.56
CA ASP A 172 -3.30 -5.39 -15.90
C ASP A 172 -2.15 -6.12 -15.19
N ILE A 173 -0.93 -5.61 -15.40
CA ILE A 173 0.28 -5.83 -14.58
C ILE A 173 0.21 -7.13 -13.75
N LEU A 174 0.96 -8.17 -14.16
CA LEU A 174 0.83 -9.50 -13.55
C LEU A 174 0.80 -9.43 -12.03
N ARG A 175 1.70 -8.64 -11.41
CA ARG A 175 1.71 -8.23 -9.99
C ARG A 175 2.49 -6.93 -9.78
N ALA A 176 2.04 -6.09 -8.84
CA ALA A 176 2.82 -4.97 -8.33
C ALA A 176 2.61 -4.79 -6.82
N VAL A 177 3.69 -4.60 -6.07
CA VAL A 177 3.65 -4.25 -4.65
C VAL A 177 4.06 -2.79 -4.49
N VAL A 178 3.17 -1.98 -3.91
CA VAL A 178 3.43 -0.58 -3.57
C VAL A 178 3.68 -0.49 -2.07
N LEU A 179 4.91 -0.11 -1.69
CA LEU A 179 5.27 0.10 -0.30
C LEU A 179 5.10 1.59 0.05
N GLY A 180 4.26 1.91 1.06
CA GLY A 180 4.19 3.26 1.64
C GLY A 180 2.88 4.05 1.45
N HIS A 181 1.72 3.51 1.84
CA HIS A 181 0.49 4.32 1.89
C HIS A 181 0.53 5.32 3.07
N GLN A 182 0.38 6.61 2.74
CA GLN A 182 0.30 7.80 3.62
C GLN A 182 1.57 8.44 4.22
N ARG A 183 2.83 8.08 3.88
CA ARG A 183 4.05 8.92 4.12
C ARG A 183 5.24 8.56 3.18
N SER A 184 6.39 9.22 3.35
CA SER A 184 7.09 10.03 2.35
C SER A 184 7.79 9.40 1.14
N TYR A 185 7.84 8.08 0.92
CA TYR A 185 8.33 7.52 -0.36
C TYR A 185 7.62 6.24 -0.74
N CYS A 186 7.36 6.07 -2.04
CA CYS A 186 6.76 4.88 -2.63
C CYS A 186 7.81 4.14 -3.48
N SER A 187 7.99 2.84 -3.24
CA SER A 187 8.77 1.95 -4.12
C SER A 187 7.87 0.92 -4.79
N ALA A 188 8.32 0.44 -5.95
CA ALA A 188 7.57 -0.50 -6.78
C ALA A 188 8.40 -1.75 -7.09
N LEU A 189 7.82 -2.92 -6.81
CA LEU A 189 8.32 -4.20 -7.32
C LEU A 189 7.51 -4.55 -8.57
N ILE A 190 8.21 -4.81 -9.69
CA ILE A 190 7.60 -5.08 -10.99
C ILE A 190 7.98 -6.49 -11.44
N GLU A 191 6.97 -7.35 -11.56
CA GLU A 191 7.08 -8.66 -12.22
C GLU A 191 6.79 -8.51 -13.72
N LEU A 192 7.70 -9.02 -14.55
CA LEU A 192 7.59 -8.92 -16.00
C LEU A 192 6.71 -10.03 -16.56
N ASN A 193 5.90 -9.70 -17.56
CA ASN A 193 5.30 -10.73 -18.41
C ASN A 193 6.41 -11.35 -19.27
N ILE A 194 6.71 -12.62 -19.03
CA ILE A 194 7.82 -13.34 -19.67
C ILE A 194 7.61 -13.46 -21.19
N GLU A 195 6.39 -13.73 -21.66
CA GLU A 195 6.10 -13.89 -23.09
C GLU A 195 6.32 -12.58 -23.86
N GLU A 196 6.08 -11.44 -23.22
CA GLU A 196 6.31 -10.12 -23.81
C GLU A 196 7.76 -9.69 -23.65
N ALA A 197 8.36 -9.91 -22.48
CA ALA A 197 9.74 -9.56 -22.17
C ALA A 197 10.74 -10.25 -23.10
N LEU A 198 10.48 -11.52 -23.47
CA LEU A 198 11.33 -12.28 -24.42
C LEU A 198 11.33 -11.71 -25.85
N LYS A 199 10.42 -10.80 -26.19
CA LYS A 199 10.38 -10.10 -27.50
C LYS A 199 11.34 -8.91 -27.56
N HIS A 200 11.93 -8.52 -26.43
CA HIS A 200 12.76 -7.32 -26.29
C HIS A 200 14.14 -7.67 -25.71
N GLU A 201 15.16 -6.87 -26.04
CA GLU A 201 16.47 -6.95 -25.37
C GLU A 201 16.37 -6.43 -23.92
N LEU A 202 17.13 -7.01 -22.98
CA LEU A 202 17.10 -6.66 -21.54
C LEU A 202 17.12 -5.14 -21.24
N ARG A 203 17.96 -4.39 -21.96
CA ARG A 203 18.09 -2.93 -21.79
C ARG A 203 16.86 -2.16 -22.28
N SER A 204 16.16 -2.69 -23.28
CA SER A 204 14.89 -2.12 -23.80
C SER A 204 13.72 -2.37 -22.85
N ILE A 205 13.78 -3.41 -22.01
CA ILE A 205 12.76 -3.72 -21.01
C ILE A 205 12.79 -2.69 -19.89
N GLU A 206 13.97 -2.36 -19.36
CA GLU A 206 14.13 -1.33 -18.33
C GLU A 206 13.61 0.04 -18.82
N GLU A 207 13.95 0.42 -20.05
CA GLU A 207 13.47 1.67 -20.66
C GLU A 207 11.94 1.72 -20.80
N HIS A 208 11.31 0.61 -21.18
CA HIS A 208 9.85 0.52 -21.24
C HIS A 208 9.20 0.65 -19.86
N VAL A 209 9.72 -0.04 -18.85
CA VAL A 209 9.21 0.05 -17.47
C VAL A 209 9.33 1.49 -16.95
N PHE A 210 10.48 2.13 -17.15
CA PHE A 210 10.68 3.52 -16.71
C PHE A 210 9.78 4.50 -17.47
N THR A 211 9.54 4.29 -18.75
CA THR A 211 8.61 5.10 -19.55
C THR A 211 7.18 4.99 -19.00
N ALA A 212 6.72 3.78 -18.67
CA ALA A 212 5.41 3.57 -18.10
C ALA A 212 5.24 4.28 -16.73
N VAL A 213 6.26 4.20 -15.87
CA VAL A 213 6.25 4.90 -14.58
C VAL A 213 6.26 6.42 -14.74
N GLN A 214 7.00 6.96 -15.73
CA GLN A 214 6.97 8.38 -16.04
C GLN A 214 5.58 8.87 -16.46
N VAL A 215 4.85 8.09 -17.26
CA VAL A 215 3.46 8.38 -17.63
C VAL A 215 2.55 8.37 -16.40
N GLY A 216 2.69 7.36 -15.52
CA GLY A 216 1.95 7.29 -14.26
C GLY A 216 2.19 8.51 -13.36
N ASN A 217 3.45 8.89 -13.15
CA ASN A 217 3.82 10.10 -12.41
C ASN A 217 3.21 11.37 -13.02
N LYS A 218 3.21 11.49 -14.35
CA LYS A 218 2.64 12.66 -15.05
C LYS A 218 1.13 12.78 -14.83
N ASN A 219 0.43 11.65 -14.80
CA ASN A 219 -1.03 11.60 -14.62
C ASN A 219 -1.46 11.88 -13.18
N ALA A 220 -0.57 11.74 -12.20
CA ALA A 220 -0.81 12.03 -10.78
C ALA A 220 0.18 13.08 -10.22
N PRO A 221 0.07 14.35 -10.62
CA PRO A 221 1.10 15.36 -10.34
C PRO A 221 1.19 15.79 -8.87
N THR A 222 0.13 15.61 -8.09
CA THR A 222 0.03 15.99 -6.68
C THR A 222 0.41 14.87 -5.69
N HIS A 223 0.86 13.71 -6.20
CA HIS A 223 1.20 12.53 -5.42
C HIS A 223 2.71 12.24 -5.41
N SER A 224 3.16 11.38 -4.48
CA SER A 224 4.55 10.91 -4.38
C SER A 224 5.03 10.28 -5.70
N ARG A 225 6.27 10.60 -6.08
CA ARG A 225 6.90 10.14 -7.32
C ARG A 225 7.59 8.79 -7.11
N ILE A 226 7.39 7.86 -8.04
CA ILE A 226 8.21 6.65 -8.16
C ILE A 226 9.33 6.98 -9.14
N ILE A 227 10.58 6.98 -8.68
CA ILE A 227 11.77 7.27 -9.51
C ILE A 227 12.49 5.96 -9.87
N PRO A 228 13.26 5.89 -10.98
CA PRO A 228 13.90 4.64 -11.43
C PRO A 228 14.68 3.87 -10.35
N PRO A 229 15.43 4.53 -9.43
CA PRO A 229 16.10 3.82 -8.33
C PRO A 229 15.16 3.15 -7.30
N LEU A 230 13.87 3.50 -7.29
CA LEU A 230 12.85 2.92 -6.41
C LEU A 230 12.07 1.78 -7.08
N ILE A 231 12.52 1.33 -8.26
CA ILE A 231 11.91 0.25 -9.03
C ILE A 231 12.85 -0.95 -9.04
N LYS A 232 12.37 -2.08 -8.55
CA LYS A 232 13.06 -3.37 -8.70
C LYS A 232 12.30 -4.21 -9.73
N ILE A 233 12.94 -4.48 -10.85
CA ILE A 233 12.46 -5.42 -11.86
C ILE A 233 12.95 -6.81 -11.48
N PHE A 234 12.04 -7.78 -11.42
CA PHE A 234 12.35 -9.16 -11.06
C PHE A 234 13.07 -9.90 -12.20
N PRO A 235 14.02 -10.80 -11.90
CA PRO A 235 14.60 -11.70 -12.90
C PRO A 235 13.54 -12.57 -13.59
N ILE A 236 13.80 -12.99 -14.83
CA ILE A 236 12.86 -13.71 -15.72
C ILE A 236 12.32 -15.05 -15.13
N ASN A 237 12.89 -15.55 -14.03
CA ASN A 237 12.48 -16.81 -13.39
C ASN A 237 11.97 -16.64 -11.94
N GLU A 238 11.75 -15.41 -11.49
CA GLU A 238 11.24 -15.11 -10.16
C GLU A 238 9.86 -14.48 -10.27
N ASN A 239 8.92 -14.95 -9.44
CA ASN A 239 7.53 -14.50 -9.47
C ASN A 239 7.21 -13.78 -8.15
N LEU A 240 6.45 -12.69 -8.19
CA LEU A 240 5.91 -12.11 -6.95
C LEU A 240 4.86 -13.07 -6.35
N PRO A 241 4.64 -13.09 -5.03
CA PRO A 241 3.64 -14.00 -4.45
C PRO A 241 2.22 -13.72 -4.99
N ILE A 242 1.47 -14.76 -5.39
CA ILE A 242 0.04 -14.68 -5.74
C ILE A 242 -0.79 -14.86 -4.46
N THR A 243 -1.88 -14.10 -4.31
CA THR A 243 -2.88 -14.40 -3.28
C THR A 243 -4.25 -14.68 -3.91
N GLY A 244 -4.78 -15.87 -3.67
CA GLY A 244 -6.10 -16.32 -4.10
C GLY A 244 -7.09 -16.40 -2.93
N LYS A 245 -7.26 -15.29 -2.20
CA LYS A 245 -8.10 -15.08 -0.97
C LYS A 245 -7.76 -15.99 0.24
N ASP A 246 -7.87 -15.41 1.45
CA ASP A 246 -6.99 -15.62 2.63
C ASP A 246 -5.56 -15.14 2.39
N VAL A 247 -5.45 -13.84 2.08
CA VAL A 247 -4.20 -13.15 1.76
C VAL A 247 -3.26 -13.22 2.95
N PRO A 248 -2.14 -13.96 2.86
CA PRO A 248 -1.07 -13.87 3.84
C PRO A 248 -0.50 -12.45 3.73
N VAL A 249 -0.69 -11.65 4.77
CA VAL A 249 -0.28 -10.25 4.76
C VAL A 249 1.06 -10.14 5.47
N ASP A 250 2.12 -9.86 4.69
CA ASP A 250 3.39 -9.37 5.19
C ASP A 250 3.34 -7.83 5.30
N ILE A 251 3.44 -7.33 6.53
CA ILE A 251 3.56 -5.89 6.81
C ILE A 251 5.02 -5.55 7.03
N TYR A 252 5.59 -4.82 6.08
CA TYR A 252 6.96 -4.30 6.18
C TYR A 252 6.95 -2.90 6.81
N ARG A 253 7.46 -2.81 8.03
CA ARG A 253 7.61 -1.56 8.78
C ARG A 253 9.05 -1.10 8.70
N PHE A 254 9.31 -0.13 7.83
CA PHE A 254 10.61 0.47 7.70
C PHE A 254 10.87 1.48 8.81
N GLY A 255 12.14 1.58 9.21
CA GLY A 255 12.63 2.81 9.81
C GLY A 255 12.84 3.89 8.77
N GLN A 256 13.64 4.88 9.13
CA GLN A 256 14.08 5.90 8.19
C GLN A 256 14.93 5.24 7.10
N ILE A 257 14.47 5.33 5.86
CA ILE A 257 15.22 4.88 4.68
C ILE A 257 16.24 5.98 4.34
N CYS A 258 17.45 5.59 3.98
CA CYS A 258 18.49 6.48 3.48
C CYS A 258 18.92 6.09 2.06
N GLY A 259 19.91 6.80 1.53
CA GLY A 259 20.41 6.61 0.19
C GLY A 259 20.85 5.18 -0.12
N ASP A 260 20.98 4.88 -1.39
CA ASP A 260 21.49 3.61 -1.87
C ASP A 260 22.99 3.48 -1.55
N SER A 261 23.39 2.38 -0.91
CA SER A 261 24.77 2.22 -0.43
C SER A 261 25.79 1.96 -1.55
N GLU A 262 25.36 1.67 -2.77
CA GLU A 262 26.22 1.34 -3.91
C GLU A 262 26.29 2.47 -4.92
N THR A 263 25.20 3.19 -5.14
CA THR A 263 25.12 4.30 -6.10
C THR A 263 25.20 5.67 -5.44
N GLY A 264 24.95 5.76 -4.13
CA GLY A 264 24.90 7.02 -3.39
C GLY A 264 23.57 7.76 -3.55
N ALA A 265 22.68 7.28 -4.42
CA ALA A 265 21.44 7.98 -4.77
C ALA A 265 20.52 8.12 -3.55
N TRP A 266 20.22 9.36 -3.19
CA TRP A 266 19.25 9.70 -2.13
C TRP A 266 18.36 10.84 -2.60
N ASN A 267 17.07 10.78 -2.25
CA ASN A 267 16.11 11.84 -2.54
C ASN A 267 16.47 13.17 -1.83
N THR A 268 16.99 14.11 -2.60
CA THR A 268 17.41 15.44 -2.12
C THR A 268 16.28 16.36 -1.65
N THR A 269 15.02 15.97 -1.85
CA THR A 269 13.83 16.70 -1.37
C THR A 269 13.27 16.17 -0.05
N GLU A 270 13.92 15.16 0.54
CA GLU A 270 13.55 14.59 1.83
C GLU A 270 14.02 15.45 3.02
N MET A 271 13.30 15.35 4.15
CA MET A 271 13.66 15.95 5.44
C MET A 271 15.16 15.87 5.77
N ILE A 272 15.77 14.68 5.72
CA ILE A 272 17.15 14.46 6.17
C ILE A 272 18.18 15.07 5.19
N PRO A 273 18.19 14.72 3.89
CA PRO A 273 18.99 15.40 2.87
C PRO A 273 18.81 16.93 2.85
N LEU A 274 17.60 17.45 2.96
CA LEU A 274 17.37 18.90 3.04
C LEU A 274 18.00 19.50 4.30
N MET A 275 17.85 18.84 5.45
CA MET A 275 18.49 19.28 6.68
C MET A 275 20.01 19.29 6.57
N ILE A 276 20.62 18.23 6.00
CA ILE A 276 22.07 18.09 5.86
C ILE A 276 22.63 19.03 4.78
N CYS A 277 22.14 18.96 3.56
CA CYS A 277 22.68 19.68 2.42
C CYS A 277 22.29 21.17 2.47
N ALA A 278 21.01 21.48 2.64
CA ALA A 278 20.56 22.87 2.65
C ALA A 278 20.76 23.53 4.02
N GLY A 279 20.55 22.82 5.12
CA GLY A 279 20.86 23.34 6.47
C GLY A 279 22.36 23.37 6.74
N GLY A 280 23.01 22.21 6.70
CA GLY A 280 24.45 22.11 6.97
C GLY A 280 25.32 22.76 5.90
N GLY A 281 25.07 22.46 4.62
CA GLY A 281 25.89 22.96 3.51
C GLY A 281 25.66 24.44 3.17
N GLU A 282 24.41 24.89 3.03
CA GLU A 282 24.13 26.29 2.64
C GLU A 282 24.01 27.24 3.84
N MET A 283 23.27 26.85 4.89
CA MET A 283 23.13 27.70 6.09
C MET A 283 24.33 27.61 7.03
N GLY A 284 25.19 26.59 6.87
CA GLY A 284 26.35 26.36 7.73
C GLY A 284 25.98 25.92 9.14
N VAL A 285 24.74 25.45 9.36
CA VAL A 285 24.26 25.05 10.69
C VAL A 285 23.42 23.78 10.66
N LEU A 286 23.64 22.90 11.65
CA LEU A 286 22.81 21.73 11.88
C LEU A 286 22.25 21.72 13.30
N PRO A 287 21.00 21.27 13.51
CA PRO A 287 20.43 21.20 14.84
C PRO A 287 21.08 20.05 15.62
N ASP A 288 21.33 20.28 16.91
CA ASP A 288 21.60 19.20 17.85
C ASP A 288 20.31 18.44 18.15
N GLN A 289 20.36 17.12 18.05
CA GLN A 289 19.22 16.25 18.36
C GLN A 289 19.69 15.16 19.30
N CYS A 290 18.97 14.97 20.42
CA CYS A 290 19.23 13.85 21.33
C CYS A 290 18.54 12.57 20.82
N GLN A 291 18.86 12.15 19.59
CA GLN A 291 18.22 11.03 18.92
C GLN A 291 19.22 9.94 18.51
N LYS A 292 18.78 8.69 18.54
CA LYS A 292 19.50 7.55 17.96
C LYS A 292 19.04 7.33 16.51
N ILE A 293 19.96 6.94 15.66
CA ILE A 293 19.81 6.74 14.22
C ILE A 293 20.07 5.28 13.90
N ASN A 294 19.18 4.67 13.12
CA ASN A 294 19.33 3.32 12.59
C ASN A 294 18.79 3.25 11.15
N TRP A 295 19.23 4.21 10.33
CA TRP A 295 18.75 4.37 8.97
C TRP A 295 19.17 3.20 8.09
N ILE A 296 18.26 2.77 7.23
CA ILE A 296 18.45 1.63 6.33
C ILE A 296 18.65 2.11 4.88
N PRO A 297 19.78 1.77 4.24
CA PRO A 297 19.96 2.02 2.82
C PRO A 297 18.85 1.35 2.01
N VAL A 298 18.35 2.04 0.97
CA VAL A 298 17.18 1.59 0.20
C VAL A 298 17.37 0.22 -0.45
N ASN A 299 18.56 -0.09 -0.96
CA ASN A 299 18.91 -1.39 -1.54
C ASN A 299 18.82 -2.54 -0.53
N TYR A 300 19.27 -2.31 0.71
CA TYR A 300 19.12 -3.30 1.79
C TYR A 300 17.66 -3.45 2.23
N GLY A 301 16.92 -2.35 2.30
CA GLY A 301 15.49 -2.37 2.61
C GLY A 301 14.69 -3.16 1.56
N ALA A 302 14.97 -2.92 0.29
CA ALA A 302 14.33 -3.60 -0.84
C ALA A 302 14.68 -5.09 -0.87
N ALA A 303 15.96 -5.44 -0.74
CA ALA A 303 16.40 -6.83 -0.68
C ALA A 303 15.77 -7.59 0.50
N SER A 304 15.65 -6.95 1.67
CA SER A 304 14.98 -7.55 2.83
C SER A 304 13.51 -7.90 2.54
N VAL A 305 12.78 -7.05 1.82
CA VAL A 305 11.39 -7.35 1.43
C VAL A 305 11.34 -8.57 0.52
N VAL A 306 12.25 -8.64 -0.45
CA VAL A 306 12.32 -9.76 -1.40
C VAL A 306 12.65 -11.06 -0.67
N ASP A 307 13.69 -11.09 0.15
CA ASP A 307 14.07 -12.25 0.97
C ASP A 307 12.88 -12.76 1.80
N ILE A 308 12.22 -11.84 2.51
CA ILE A 308 11.08 -12.19 3.37
C ILE A 308 9.92 -12.71 2.55
N ALA A 309 9.54 -12.03 1.46
CA ALA A 309 8.45 -12.44 0.60
C ALA A 309 8.67 -13.83 -0.01
N ILE A 310 9.91 -14.15 -0.39
CA ILE A 310 10.27 -15.49 -0.90
C ILE A 310 10.19 -16.52 0.23
N ASP A 311 10.77 -16.25 1.40
CA ASP A 311 10.82 -17.22 2.50
C ASP A 311 9.41 -17.52 3.06
N THR A 312 8.56 -16.50 3.20
CA THR A 312 7.18 -16.68 3.67
C THR A 312 6.28 -17.38 2.66
N THR A 313 6.70 -17.52 1.39
CA THR A 313 5.92 -18.24 0.39
C THR A 313 5.80 -19.75 0.60
N ALA A 314 6.68 -20.35 1.40
CA ALA A 314 6.64 -21.79 1.67
C ALA A 314 5.68 -22.16 2.82
N GLU A 315 5.20 -21.19 3.61
CA GLU A 315 4.48 -21.44 4.88
C GLU A 315 2.94 -21.27 4.78
N PHE A 316 2.38 -21.12 3.57
CA PHE A 316 0.99 -20.73 3.27
C PHE A 316 -0.14 -21.71 3.66
N THR A 317 0.04 -22.56 4.66
CA THR A 317 -1.00 -23.50 5.12
C THR A 317 -1.95 -22.91 6.17
N THR A 318 -1.73 -21.67 6.65
CA THR A 318 -2.59 -21.00 7.63
C THR A 318 -2.62 -19.47 7.45
N PRO A 319 -3.75 -18.79 7.71
CA PRO A 319 -3.87 -17.34 7.57
C PRO A 319 -3.13 -16.65 8.72
N PHE A 320 -1.94 -16.10 8.45
CA PHE A 320 -1.17 -15.31 9.43
C PHE A 320 -0.82 -13.93 8.88
N LYS A 321 -0.92 -12.94 9.77
CA LYS A 321 -0.41 -11.58 9.60
C LYS A 321 1.02 -11.54 10.13
N HIS A 322 2.00 -11.41 9.25
CA HIS A 322 3.40 -11.31 9.63
C HIS A 322 3.80 -9.84 9.61
N VAL A 323 4.38 -9.35 10.70
CA VAL A 323 4.87 -7.97 10.79
C VAL A 323 6.38 -8.01 10.91
N HIS A 324 7.04 -7.45 9.91
CA HIS A 324 8.49 -7.39 9.79
C HIS A 324 8.94 -5.97 9.98
N HIS A 325 9.73 -5.71 11.02
CA HIS A 325 10.44 -4.44 11.13
C HIS A 325 11.69 -4.54 10.28
N ILE A 326 11.93 -3.57 9.39
CA ILE A 326 13.10 -3.50 8.50
C ILE A 326 13.88 -2.25 8.90
N LEU A 327 15.00 -2.48 9.57
CA LEU A 327 15.83 -1.47 10.22
C LEU A 327 17.28 -1.89 10.11
N ASN A 328 18.17 -0.91 10.07
CA ASN A 328 19.58 -1.18 10.26
C ASN A 328 19.84 -1.62 11.71
N THR A 329 20.59 -2.70 11.88
CA THR A 329 20.99 -3.18 13.21
C THR A 329 22.08 -2.34 13.84
N HIS A 330 22.82 -1.58 13.04
CA HIS A 330 23.81 -0.61 13.50
C HIS A 330 23.10 0.68 13.92
N VAL A 331 23.24 1.02 15.20
CA VAL A 331 22.65 2.22 15.79
C VAL A 331 23.77 3.19 16.13
N ILE A 332 23.69 4.41 15.63
CA ILE A 332 24.58 5.52 15.99
C ILE A 332 23.77 6.62 16.68
N SER A 333 24.44 7.50 17.40
CA SER A 333 23.86 8.75 17.89
C SER A 333 23.83 9.82 16.79
N TRP A 334 22.95 10.80 16.94
CA TRP A 334 22.98 12.00 16.09
C TRP A 334 24.33 12.72 16.16
N SER A 335 24.97 12.77 17.33
CA SER A 335 26.29 13.38 17.50
C SER A 335 27.36 12.67 16.66
N GLU A 336 27.36 11.33 16.62
CA GLU A 336 28.24 10.55 15.74
C GLU A 336 27.96 10.82 14.26
N LEU A 337 26.70 10.95 13.84
CA LEU A 337 26.37 11.37 12.48
C LEU A 337 27.00 12.73 12.15
N LEU A 338 26.87 13.72 13.05
CA LEU A 338 27.46 15.05 12.85
C LEU A 338 29.00 14.97 12.74
N GLU A 339 29.65 14.08 13.48
CA GLU A 339 31.09 13.82 13.34
C GLU A 339 31.43 13.21 11.98
N HIS A 340 30.71 12.19 11.53
CA HIS A 340 30.93 11.59 10.20
C HIS A 340 30.68 12.59 9.07
N LEU A 341 29.70 13.48 9.18
CA LEU A 341 29.46 14.55 8.21
C LEU A 341 30.65 15.53 8.13
N LYS A 342 31.23 15.91 9.28
CA LYS A 342 32.44 16.75 9.33
C LYS A 342 33.65 16.06 8.73
N LEU A 343 33.87 14.79 9.07
CA LEU A 343 34.96 13.97 8.51
C LEU A 343 34.81 13.77 6.98
N SER A 344 33.57 13.81 6.49
CA SER A 344 33.24 13.75 5.06
C SER A 344 33.40 15.10 4.34
N GLY A 345 33.83 16.16 5.04
CA GLY A 345 34.16 17.47 4.47
C GLY A 345 33.10 18.55 4.63
N LEU A 346 31.95 18.25 5.24
CA LEU A 346 30.90 19.24 5.45
C LEU A 346 31.27 20.21 6.58
N GLN A 347 31.21 21.52 6.33
CA GLN A 347 31.53 22.56 7.30
C GLN A 347 30.26 23.19 7.88
N PHE A 348 29.99 22.98 9.16
CA PHE A 348 28.83 23.55 9.85
C PHE A 348 29.05 23.72 11.36
N LYS A 349 28.24 24.57 11.98
CA LYS A 349 28.10 24.69 13.44
C LYS A 349 26.89 23.92 13.93
N VAL A 350 27.00 23.33 15.12
CA VAL A 350 25.87 22.69 15.79
C VAL A 350 25.14 23.73 16.63
N VAL A 351 23.83 23.86 16.45
CA VAL A 351 22.97 24.83 17.16
C VAL A 351 21.77 24.15 17.79
N SER A 352 21.05 24.84 18.68
CA SER A 352 19.78 24.29 19.19
C SER A 352 18.74 24.15 18.09
N ILE A 353 17.81 23.21 18.23
CA ILE A 353 16.68 23.03 17.29
C ILE A 353 15.92 24.34 17.06
N LYS A 354 15.64 25.08 18.15
CA LYS A 354 14.94 26.37 18.10
C LYS A 354 15.70 27.40 17.27
N GLU A 355 17.03 27.44 17.43
CA GLU A 355 17.88 28.36 16.67
C GLU A 355 17.98 27.96 15.19
N TRP A 356 18.14 26.67 14.90
CA TRP A 356 18.15 26.17 13.53
C TRP A 356 16.85 26.53 12.79
N LEU A 357 15.70 26.28 13.42
CA LEU A 357 14.38 26.59 12.85
C LEU A 357 14.19 28.09 12.63
N ARG A 358 14.64 28.92 13.59
CA ARG A 358 14.64 30.39 13.44
C ARG A 358 15.46 30.83 12.22
N MET A 359 16.64 30.23 12.03
CA MET A 359 17.50 30.54 10.87
C MET A 359 16.89 30.07 9.55
N LEU A 360 16.26 28.88 9.53
CA LEU A 360 15.56 28.37 8.35
C LEU A 360 14.41 29.28 7.94
N LEU A 361 13.54 29.65 8.89
CA LEU A 361 12.39 30.52 8.64
C LEU A 361 12.77 31.92 8.15
N ALA A 362 13.95 32.40 8.55
CA ALA A 362 14.51 33.68 8.10
C ALA A 362 15.12 33.61 6.68
N ASN A 363 15.24 32.42 6.08
CA ASN A 363 15.82 32.23 4.75
C ASN A 363 14.87 31.46 3.79
N PRO A 364 13.82 32.12 3.25
CA PRO A 364 12.86 31.48 2.34
C PRO A 364 13.45 30.95 1.03
N LYS A 365 14.68 31.34 0.68
CA LYS A 365 15.37 30.85 -0.52
C LYS A 365 16.05 29.50 -0.31
N ASN A 366 16.23 29.08 0.95
CA ASN A 366 16.86 27.80 1.26
C ASN A 366 15.93 26.65 0.86
N PRO A 367 16.41 25.60 0.17
CA PRO A 367 15.59 24.47 -0.23
C PRO A 367 14.82 23.80 0.92
N ALA A 368 15.39 23.74 2.13
CA ALA A 368 14.74 23.14 3.29
C ALA A 368 13.51 23.93 3.78
N TYR A 369 13.34 25.19 3.34
CA TYR A 369 12.17 26.02 3.69
C TYR A 369 10.87 25.40 3.20
N THR A 370 10.92 24.60 2.13
CA THR A 370 9.78 23.82 1.63
C THR A 370 9.15 22.92 2.69
N LEU A 371 9.93 22.48 3.69
CA LEU A 371 9.48 21.66 4.82
C LEU A 371 9.43 22.44 6.14
N ALA A 372 9.47 23.77 6.12
CA ALA A 372 9.50 24.59 7.34
C ALA A 372 8.35 24.27 8.30
N SER A 373 7.10 24.22 7.81
CA SER A 373 5.92 23.89 8.63
C SER A 373 5.97 22.46 9.21
N PHE A 374 6.61 21.54 8.50
CA PHE A 374 6.83 20.17 8.96
C PHE A 374 7.89 20.13 10.07
N PHE A 375 9.01 20.85 9.91
CA PHE A 375 10.02 21.00 10.95
C PHE A 375 9.45 21.66 12.21
N GLU A 376 8.66 22.74 12.07
CA GLU A 376 7.95 23.37 13.19
C GLU A 376 7.12 22.35 13.97
N LYS A 377 6.39 21.48 13.27
CA LYS A 377 5.54 20.46 13.89
C LYS A 377 6.33 19.37 14.60
N ILE A 378 7.42 18.88 14.01
CA ILE A 378 8.26 17.83 14.62
C ILE A 378 9.02 18.36 15.84
N PHE A 379 9.45 19.62 15.77
CA PHE A 379 10.26 20.24 16.81
C PHE A 379 9.47 20.94 17.91
N ALA A 380 8.13 20.96 17.81
CA ALA A 380 7.26 21.44 18.87
C ALA A 380 7.47 20.67 20.19
N GLU A 381 7.39 21.37 21.31
CA GLU A 381 7.54 20.79 22.65
C GLU A 381 6.56 19.62 22.86
N GLY A 382 7.08 18.44 23.21
CA GLY A 382 6.30 17.20 23.35
C GLY A 382 6.32 16.25 22.14
N ASN A 383 6.79 16.69 20.96
CA ASN A 383 6.88 15.87 19.73
C ASN A 383 8.28 15.31 19.44
N GLN A 384 9.20 15.33 20.40
CA GLN A 384 10.53 14.72 20.22
C GLN A 384 10.38 13.28 19.70
N MET A 385 11.01 12.99 18.56
CA MET A 385 11.01 11.65 17.97
C MET A 385 11.64 10.67 18.96
N LYS A 386 10.79 9.98 19.73
CA LYS A 386 11.23 8.92 20.63
C LYS A 386 11.79 7.80 19.77
N PHE A 387 13.06 7.46 19.99
CA PHE A 387 13.67 6.29 19.37
C PHE A 387 12.92 5.04 19.84
N ALA A 388 12.11 4.46 18.95
CA ALA A 388 11.39 3.23 19.22
C ALA A 388 12.33 2.04 19.00
N LYS A 389 12.51 1.23 20.03
CA LYS A 389 13.22 -0.05 19.90
C LYS A 389 12.25 -1.08 19.32
N PHE A 390 12.44 -1.42 18.05
CA PHE A 390 11.66 -2.46 17.40
C PHE A 390 12.31 -3.82 17.56
N ARG A 391 11.48 -4.86 17.65
CA ARG A 391 11.90 -6.26 17.69
C ARG A 391 12.15 -6.75 16.26
N MET A 392 13.38 -7.20 16.01
CA MET A 392 13.87 -7.63 14.69
C MET A 392 14.06 -9.15 14.61
N GLU A 393 13.86 -9.89 15.71
CA GLU A 393 14.19 -11.31 15.84
C GLU A 393 13.40 -12.20 14.88
N LYS A 394 12.21 -11.76 14.46
CA LYS A 394 11.39 -12.43 13.45
C LYS A 394 11.94 -12.13 12.05
N THR A 395 12.08 -10.85 11.69
CA THR A 395 12.64 -10.41 10.41
C THR A 395 14.00 -11.08 10.12
N SER A 396 14.89 -11.12 11.10
CA SER A 396 16.24 -11.68 10.94
C SER A 396 16.30 -13.20 10.72
N ARG A 397 15.16 -13.92 10.84
CA ARG A 397 15.07 -15.34 10.47
C ARG A 397 14.84 -15.51 8.98
N HIS A 398 14.09 -14.59 8.38
CA HIS A 398 13.69 -14.62 6.98
C HIS A 398 14.70 -13.91 6.07
N THR A 399 15.44 -12.94 6.60
CA THR A 399 16.48 -12.22 5.85
C THR A 399 17.77 -12.09 6.65
N THR A 400 18.87 -12.45 6.00
CA THR A 400 20.22 -12.28 6.58
C THR A 400 20.90 -11.00 6.10
N ILE A 401 20.39 -10.35 5.04
CA ILE A 401 21.06 -9.18 4.45
C ILE A 401 21.14 -8.01 5.44
N LEU A 402 20.19 -7.91 6.37
CA LEU A 402 20.20 -6.91 7.43
C LEU A 402 21.43 -6.97 8.33
N LYS A 403 22.04 -8.15 8.51
CA LYS A 403 23.30 -8.30 9.27
C LYS A 403 24.51 -7.75 8.53
N CYS A 404 24.40 -7.67 7.20
CA CYS A 404 25.44 -7.15 6.32
C CYS A 404 25.18 -5.68 5.95
N CYS A 405 24.13 -5.06 6.50
CA CYS A 405 23.80 -3.66 6.27
C CYS A 405 24.94 -2.77 6.80
N PRO A 406 25.51 -1.86 6.00
CA PRO A 406 26.59 -1.01 6.46
C PRO A 406 26.09 -0.06 7.55
N PRO A 407 26.93 0.31 8.53
CA PRO A 407 26.63 1.41 9.43
C PRO A 407 26.59 2.74 8.67
N ILE A 408 25.90 3.74 9.23
CA ILE A 408 25.97 5.12 8.73
C ILE A 408 27.29 5.73 9.20
N ASP A 409 28.38 5.41 8.51
CA ASP A 409 29.72 5.88 8.82
C ASP A 409 30.22 6.92 7.80
N GLN A 410 31.48 7.36 7.97
CA GLN A 410 32.11 8.32 7.06
C GLN A 410 32.13 7.82 5.60
N ASN A 411 32.40 6.53 5.37
CA ASN A 411 32.54 6.01 4.00
C ASN A 411 31.20 6.05 3.28
N LEU A 412 30.13 5.61 3.95
CA LEU A 412 28.79 5.63 3.37
C LEU A 412 28.29 7.06 3.12
N ILE A 413 28.59 8.00 4.03
CA ILE A 413 28.25 9.41 3.84
C ILE A 413 29.03 10.05 2.69
N GLN A 414 30.34 9.79 2.57
CA GLN A 414 31.13 10.25 1.44
C GLN A 414 30.58 9.73 0.12
N HIS A 415 30.09 8.49 0.13
CA HIS A 415 29.41 7.90 -1.01
C HIS A 415 28.15 8.69 -1.39
N TYR A 416 27.29 9.02 -0.43
CA TYR A 416 26.12 9.87 -0.65
C TYR A 416 26.46 11.28 -1.17
N PHE A 417 27.58 11.86 -0.73
CA PHE A 417 28.01 13.18 -1.21
C PHE A 417 28.65 13.15 -2.61
N SER A 418 29.06 11.99 -3.09
CA SER A 418 29.67 11.83 -4.41
C SER A 418 28.65 11.72 -5.56
N TYR A 419 27.39 11.42 -5.22
CA TYR A 419 26.24 11.41 -6.11
C TYR A 419 25.68 12.83 -6.29
#